data_AF-A0ABD3Q6L0-F1
#
_entry.id   AF-A0ABD3Q6L0-F1
#
_cell.length_a   1.000
_cell.length_b   1.000
_cell.length_c   1.000
_cell.angle_alpha   90.00
_cell.angle_beta   90.00
_cell.angle_gamma   90.00
#
_symmetry.space_group_name_H-M   'P 1'
#
loop_
_entity.id
_entity.type
_entity.pdbx_description
1 polymer ?
#
loop_
_entity_poly.entity_id
_entity_poly.type
_entity_poly.pdbx_seq_one_letter_code
_entity_poly.pdbx_strand_id
1 'polypeptide(L)' 'MARNPVFALLWLVILFFLAWPIAAACAGAWLILQPFEGCFRFVKDINDFLEKLITWPRDVGRAIGDCSSRCPTPF' A
#
# COMPACT_ATOMS: atom_id res chain seq x y z
N MET A 1 20.48 -1.23 15.38
CA MET A 1 19.90 -0.61 14.16
C MET A 1 19.88 0.89 14.41
N ALA A 2 20.63 1.68 13.65
CA ALA A 2 20.78 3.11 13.91
C ALA A 2 19.40 3.79 13.86
N ARG A 3 18.93 4.24 15.03
CA ARG A 3 17.63 4.85 15.26
C ARG A 3 17.68 6.28 14.71
N ASN A 4 17.65 6.40 13.39
CA ASN A 4 17.76 7.65 12.67
C ASN A 4 16.34 8.20 12.41
N PRO A 5 15.87 9.21 13.18
CA PRO A 5 14.52 9.76 13.04
C PRO A 5 14.27 10.38 11.65
N VAL A 6 15.34 10.68 10.92
CA VAL A 6 15.31 11.12 9.52
C VAL A 6 14.62 10.10 8.61
N PHE A 7 14.84 8.80 8.82
CA PHE A 7 14.18 7.76 8.02
C PHE A 7 12.69 7.64 8.34
N ALA A 8 12.30 7.78 9.61
CA ALA A 8 10.90 7.80 10.00
C ALA A 8 10.15 8.99 9.38
N LEU A 9 10.78 10.18 9.34
CA LEU A 9 10.23 11.36 8.68
C LEU A 9 10.11 11.17 7.16
N LEU A 10 11.12 10.58 6.53
CA LEU A 10 11.13 10.30 5.09
C LEU A 10 10.01 9.33 4.70
N TRP A 11 9.81 8.25 5.47
CA TRP A 11 8.71 7.32 5.29
C TRP A 11 7.34 7.95 5.52
N LEU A 12 7.21 8.90 6.46
CA LEU A 12 5.96 9.64 6.70
C LEU A 12 5.59 10.52 5.50
N VAL A 13 6.56 11.21 4.89
CA VAL A 13 6.34 12.00 3.66
C VAL A 13 5.91 11.10 2.50
N ILE A 14 6.57 9.95 2.32
CA ILE A 14 6.20 8.98 1.28
C ILE A 14 4.79 8.41 1.53
N LEU A 15 4.44 8.13 2.78
CA LEU A 15 3.14 7.63 3.15
C LEU A 15 2.03 8.63 2.78
N PHE A 16 2.23 9.91 3.08
CA PHE A 16 1.24 10.95 2.84
C PHE A 16 1.10 11.32 1.35
N PHE A 17 2.21 11.49 0.63
CA PHE A 17 2.18 11.96 -0.76
C PHE A 17 2.05 10.85 -1.80
N LEU A 18 2.45 9.62 -1.48
CA LEU A 18 2.51 8.53 -2.45
C LEU A 18 1.59 7.37 -2.06
N ALA A 19 1.77 6.79 -0.87
CA ALA A 19 1.00 5.61 -0.48
C ALA A 19 -0.49 5.92 -0.33
N TRP A 20 -0.84 7.07 0.24
CA TRP A 20 -2.23 7.50 0.45
C TRP A 20 -3.02 7.70 -0.86
N PRO A 21 -2.58 8.53 -1.83
CA PRO A 21 -3.35 8.72 -3.07
C PRO A 21 -3.40 7.47 -3.93
N ILE A 22 -2.34 6.66 -3.95
CA ILE A 22 -2.33 5.39 -4.69
C ILE A 22 -3.34 4.41 -4.07
N ALA A 23 -3.34 4.25 -2.76
CA ALA A 23 -4.31 3.39 -2.08
C ALA A 23 -5.75 3.89 -2.26
N ALA A 24 -5.98 5.21 -2.22
CA ALA A 24 -7.31 5.79 -2.47
C ALA A 24 -7.80 5.55 -3.90
N ALA A 25 -6.94 5.73 -4.91
CA ALA A 25 -7.27 5.45 -6.31
C ALA A 25 -7.54 3.96 -6.54
N CYS A 26 -6.72 3.08 -5.96
CA CYS A 26 -6.91 1.62 -6.05
C CYS A 26 -8.17 1.17 -5.33
N ALA A 27 -8.51 1.73 -4.17
CA ALA A 27 -9.76 1.42 -3.46
C ALA A 27 -10.99 1.79 -4.29
N GLY A 28 -10.95 2.90 -5.01
CA GLY A 28 -12.01 3.29 -5.95
C GLY A 28 -12.20 2.30 -7.09
N ALA A 29 -11.09 1.84 -7.69
CA ALA A 29 -11.13 0.81 -8.73
C ALA A 29 -11.61 -0.55 -8.21
N TRP A 30 -11.18 -0.95 -7.00
CA TRP A 30 -11.59 -2.18 -6.35
C TRP A 30 -13.11 -2.23 -6.10
N LEU A 31 -13.70 -1.10 -5.66
CA LEU A 31 -15.15 -0.99 -5.42
C LEU A 31 -15.98 -1.25 -6.70
N ILE A 32 -15.48 -0.80 -7.86
CA ILE A 32 -16.15 -1.02 -9.15
C ILE A 32 -15.98 -2.47 -9.62
N LEU A 33 -14.86 -3.11 -9.28
CA LEU A 33 -14.50 -4.46 -9.71
C LEU A 33 -15.11 -5.57 -8.83
N GLN A 34 -15.48 -5.28 -7.58
CA GLN A 34 -16.15 -6.22 -6.67
C GLN A 34 -17.32 -7.03 -7.28
N PRO A 35 -18.31 -6.42 -7.96
CA PRO A 35 -19.42 -7.18 -8.55
C PRO A 35 -18.98 -8.09 -9.71
N PHE A 36 -17.86 -7.79 -10.37
CA PHE A 36 -17.34 -8.58 -11.49
C PHE A 36 -16.45 -9.74 -11.04
N GLU A 37 -15.94 -9.72 -9.81
CA GLU A 37 -15.12 -10.79 -9.24
C GLU A 37 -15.86 -12.13 -9.17
N GLY A 38 -17.17 -12.10 -8.89
CA GLY A 38 -18.01 -13.29 -8.85
C GLY A 38 -18.23 -13.96 -10.21
N CYS A 39 -18.05 -13.22 -11.32
CA CYS A 39 -18.30 -13.71 -12.68
C CYS A 39 -17.02 -14.08 -13.43
N PHE A 40 -15.89 -13.42 -13.16
CA PHE A 40 -14.65 -13.60 -13.92
C PHE A 40 -13.46 -13.89 -13.00
N ARG A 41 -12.86 -15.09 -13.17
CA ARG A 41 -11.73 -15.55 -12.35
C ARG A 41 -10.46 -14.69 -12.51
N PHE A 42 -10.30 -13.99 -13.63
CA PHE A 42 -9.21 -13.04 -13.87
C PHE A 42 -9.37 -11.73 -13.09
N VAL A 43 -10.61 -11.33 -12.80
CA VAL A 43 -10.89 -10.12 -11.98
C VAL A 43 -10.48 -10.37 -10.53
N LYS A 44 -10.50 -11.63 -10.08
CA LYS A 44 -9.99 -12.01 -8.77
C LYS A 44 -8.49 -11.75 -8.61
N ASP A 45 -7.66 -12.13 -9.58
CA ASP A 45 -6.21 -11.85 -9.54
C ASP A 45 -5.92 -10.34 -9.52
N ILE A 46 -6.73 -9.56 -10.24
CA ILE A 46 -6.66 -8.09 -10.22
C ILE A 46 -7.04 -7.56 -8.83
N ASN A 47 -8.16 -8.03 -8.27
CA ASN A 47 -8.61 -7.60 -6.94
C ASN A 47 -7.62 -7.96 -5.83
N ASP A 48 -7.00 -9.15 -5.87
CA ASP A 48 -5.95 -9.55 -4.92
C ASP A 48 -4.71 -8.63 -5.03
N PHE A 49 -4.36 -8.19 -6.24
CA PHE A 49 -3.28 -7.22 -6.44
C PHE A 49 -3.65 -5.81 -5.96
N LEU A 50 -4.88 -5.36 -6.22
CA LEU A 50 -5.39 -4.09 -5.70
C LEU A 50 -5.43 -4.08 -4.18
N GLU A 51 -5.84 -5.19 -3.55
CA GLU A 51 -5.88 -5.33 -2.10
C GLU A 51 -4.48 -5.25 -1.46
N LYS A 52 -3.46 -5.83 -2.13
CA LYS A 52 -2.05 -5.64 -1.75
C LYS A 52 -1.61 -4.18 -1.86
N LEU A 53 -2.02 -3.47 -2.91
CA LEU A 53 -1.72 -2.04 -3.04
C LEU A 53 -2.44 -1.17 -2.00
N ILE A 54 -3.67 -1.53 -1.62
CA ILE A 54 -4.47 -0.83 -0.60
C ILE A 54 -3.89 -1.06 0.81
N THR A 55 -3.28 -2.22 1.06
CA THR A 55 -2.65 -2.55 2.35
C THR A 55 -1.22 -2.01 2.48
N TRP A 56 -0.59 -1.67 1.36
CA TRP A 56 0.76 -1.10 1.30
C TRP A 56 1.05 0.10 2.24
N PRO A 57 0.15 1.10 2.40
CA PRO A 57 0.37 2.22 3.34
C PRO A 57 0.52 1.74 4.79
N ARG A 58 -0.12 0.63 5.17
CA ARG A 58 -0.01 0.06 6.52
C ARG A 58 1.38 -0.52 6.75
N ASP A 59 1.99 -1.12 5.73
CA ASP A 59 3.35 -1.67 5.81
C ASP A 59 4.41 -0.56 5.78
N VAL A 60 4.17 0.52 5.03
CA VAL A 60 4.97 1.76 5.15
C VAL A 60 4.86 2.34 6.57
N GLY A 61 3.66 2.33 7.16
CA GLY A 61 3.43 2.76 8.56
C GLY A 61 4.20 1.91 9.59
N ARG A 62 4.27 0.59 9.38
CA ARG A 62 5.12 -0.29 10.21
C ARG A 62 6.60 0.01 10.05
N ALA A 63 7.07 0.27 8.83
CA ALA A 63 8.45 0.66 8.57
C ALA A 63 8.86 1.98 9.23
N ILE A 64 7.92 2.92 9.43
CA ILE A 64 8.11 4.14 10.24
C ILE A 64 8.41 3.78 11.70
N GLY A 65 7.62 2.88 12.30
CA GLY A 65 7.78 2.43 13.69
C GLY A 65 9.09 1.70 13.93
N ASP A 66 9.50 0.86 12.98
CA ASP A 66 10.74 0.08 13.06
C ASP A 66 12.00 0.88 12.66
N CYS A 67 11.87 2.11 12.15
CA CYS A 67 12.98 2.91 11.59
C CYS A 67 13.83 2.11 10.58
N SER A 68 13.19 1.27 9.78
CA SER A 68 13.88 0.36 8.86
C SER A 68 14.39 1.10 7.62
N SER A 69 15.59 0.73 7.17
CA SER A 69 16.19 1.22 5.91
C SER A 69 15.74 0.46 4.66
N ARG A 70 14.92 -0.59 4.82
CA ARG A 70 14.34 -1.34 3.69
C ARG A 70 12.99 -0.75 3.30
N CYS A 71 12.84 -0.47 2.00
CA CYS A 71 11.57 -0.07 1.42
C CYS A 71 10.59 -1.25 1.48
N PRO A 72 9.44 -1.14 2.17
CA PRO A 72 8.37 -2.11 1.99
C PRO A 72 7.82 -1.87 0.58
N THR A 73 8.10 -2.77 -0.36
CA THR A 73 7.50 -2.76 -1.69
C THR A 73 6.32 -3.73 -1.69
N PRO A 74 5.20 -3.42 -2.38
CA PRO A 74 4.07 -4.33 -2.52
C PRO A 74 4.32 -5.42 -3.58
N PHE A 75 5.58 -5.60 -4.00
CA PHE A 75 6.05 -6.50 -5.06
C PHE A 75 6.99 -7.55 -4.50
#